data_AF-A0A9D9QNL8-F1
#
_entry.id   AF-A0A9D9QNL8-F1
#
_cell.length_a   1.000
_cell.length_b   1.000
_cell.length_c   1.000
_cell.angle_alpha   90.00
_cell.angle_beta   90.00
_cell.angle_gamma   90.00
#
_symmetry.space_group_name_H-M   'P 1'
#
loop_
_entity.id
_entity.type
_entity.pdbx_description
1 polymer ?
#
loop_
_entity_poly.entity_id
_entity_poly.type
_entity_poly.pdbx_seq_one_letter_code
_entity_poly.pdbx_strand_id
1 'polypeptide(L)'
;MHLGSAKKAQKSTVIVRKNAVLAADNPNDGNQRETFFMNQTKVSYQPSSSSFVDFSINEYHFEIGGKNKSQKQLQQQANAFVVKDKIEQGYLNVIPLWHFGFLY
;
A
#
# COMPACT_ATOMS: atom_id res chain seq x y z
N MET A 1 26.40 14.69 -31.67
CA MET A 1 25.28 15.46 -31.11
C MET A 1 24.09 14.53 -30.87
N HIS A 2 23.86 14.06 -29.64
CA HIS A 2 22.52 13.68 -29.20
C HIS A 2 22.49 13.67 -27.66
N LEU A 3 21.89 14.71 -27.09
CA LEU A 3 21.60 14.83 -25.66
C LEU A 3 20.38 13.94 -25.38
N GLY A 4 20.49 13.05 -24.41
CA GLY A 4 19.37 12.19 -24.04
C GLY A 4 19.57 11.52 -22.70
N SER A 5 19.31 12.24 -21.60
CA SER A 5 18.82 11.63 -20.36
C SER A 5 18.39 12.70 -19.35
N ALA A 6 17.10 13.03 -19.40
CA ALA A 6 16.39 13.66 -18.29
C ALA A 6 14.96 13.09 -18.23
N LYS A 7 14.83 11.85 -17.75
CA LYS A 7 13.54 11.25 -17.35
C LYS A 7 13.71 10.45 -16.06
N LYS A 8 14.14 11.13 -14.99
CA LYS A 8 14.17 10.54 -13.64
C LYS A 8 13.67 11.55 -12.60
N ALA A 9 12.45 12.04 -12.77
CA ALA A 9 11.85 12.97 -11.79
C ALA A 9 10.31 12.98 -11.72
N GLN A 10 9.59 11.96 -12.25
CA GLN A 10 8.11 12.02 -12.32
C GLN A 10 7.35 10.91 -11.57
N LYS A 11 8.02 9.93 -10.94
CA LYS A 11 7.32 8.81 -10.28
C LYS A 11 7.03 9.01 -8.79
N SER A 12 7.78 9.87 -8.11
CA SER A 12 7.58 10.15 -6.68
C SER A 12 6.37 11.06 -6.41
N THR A 13 5.89 11.82 -7.41
CA THR A 13 4.82 12.81 -7.26
C THR A 13 3.42 12.18 -7.16
N VAL A 14 3.21 10.96 -7.68
CA VAL A 14 1.87 10.32 -7.68
C VAL A 14 1.47 9.85 -6.28
N ILE A 15 2.41 9.29 -5.52
CA ILE A 15 2.18 8.82 -4.14
C ILE A 15 1.79 9.99 -3.23
N VAL A 16 2.42 11.16 -3.42
CA VAL A 16 2.11 12.37 -2.66
C VAL A 16 0.70 12.90 -2.96
N ARG A 17 0.17 12.72 -4.18
CA ARG A 17 -1.14 13.27 -4.56
C ARG A 17 -2.33 12.52 -3.97
N LYS A 18 -2.25 11.21 -3.72
CA LYS A 18 -3.29 10.51 -2.94
C LYS A 18 -3.32 11.01 -1.48
N ASN A 19 -2.15 11.31 -0.92
CA ASN A 19 -2.00 11.79 0.46
C ASN A 19 -2.25 13.29 0.63
N ALA A 20 -2.27 14.10 -0.43
CA ALA A 20 -2.46 15.55 -0.33
C ALA A 20 -3.93 15.97 -0.07
N VAL A 21 -4.87 15.01 -0.08
CA VAL A 21 -6.28 15.24 0.31
C VAL A 21 -6.46 14.91 1.80
N LEU A 22 -5.62 15.49 2.65
CA LEU A 22 -5.65 15.29 4.11
C LEU A 22 -5.87 16.65 4.78
N ALA A 23 -7.13 17.00 5.06
CA ALA A 23 -7.60 17.86 6.16
C ALA A 23 -8.97 18.50 5.85
N ALA A 24 -10.00 17.71 5.56
CA ALA A 24 -11.38 18.21 5.58
C ALA A 24 -12.24 17.26 6.42
N ASP A 25 -12.32 17.56 7.72
CA ASP A 25 -13.33 17.21 8.73
C ASP A 25 -13.75 15.76 9.00
N ASN A 26 -13.25 14.74 8.31
CA ASN A 26 -13.36 13.35 8.76
C ASN A 26 -12.21 12.52 8.17
N PRO A 27 -11.26 12.02 8.99
CA PRO A 27 -10.27 11.10 8.47
C PRO A 27 -10.99 9.88 7.91
N ASN A 28 -10.88 9.67 6.59
CA ASN A 28 -11.39 8.46 5.98
C ASN A 28 -10.59 7.28 6.57
N ASP A 29 -11.27 6.35 7.25
CA ASP A 29 -10.66 5.15 7.82
C ASP A 29 -9.76 4.42 6.81
N GLY A 30 -10.08 4.48 5.51
CA GLY A 30 -9.24 3.96 4.42
C GLY A 30 -7.87 4.61 4.39
N ASN A 31 -7.85 5.95 4.34
CA ASN A 31 -6.62 6.73 4.30
C ASN A 31 -5.76 6.49 5.55
N GLN A 32 -6.38 6.30 6.72
CA GLN A 32 -5.63 5.98 7.94
C GLN A 32 -4.89 4.64 7.83
N ARG A 33 -5.55 3.60 7.30
CA ARG A 33 -4.94 2.28 7.10
C ARG A 33 -3.80 2.31 6.09
N GLU A 34 -4.02 2.97 4.96
CA GLU A 34 -3.00 3.13 3.91
C GLU A 34 -1.80 3.93 4.42
N THR A 35 -2.08 5.02 5.15
CA THR A 35 -1.04 5.86 5.78
C THR A 35 -0.25 5.08 6.82
N PHE A 36 -0.91 4.31 7.68
CA PHE A 36 -0.24 3.44 8.64
C PHE A 36 0.69 2.44 7.94
N PHE A 37 0.16 1.68 6.97
CA PHE A 37 0.95 0.70 6.22
C PHE A 37 2.17 1.34 5.55
N MET A 38 1.97 2.47 4.86
CA MET A 38 3.04 3.22 4.21
C MET A 38 4.08 3.68 5.23
N ASN A 39 3.65 4.20 6.38
CA ASN A 39 4.56 4.68 7.41
C ASN A 39 5.42 3.58 8.02
N GLN A 40 4.86 2.39 8.25
CA GLN A 40 5.63 1.29 8.82
C GLN A 40 6.59 0.67 7.79
N THR A 41 6.15 0.53 6.54
CA THR A 41 6.95 -0.16 5.52
C THR A 41 8.03 0.72 4.90
N LYS A 42 7.83 2.03 4.81
CA LYS A 42 8.82 2.96 4.24
C LYS A 42 10.11 3.10 5.06
N VAL A 43 10.12 2.59 6.30
CA VAL A 43 11.30 2.62 7.18
C VAL A 43 12.43 1.78 6.56
N SER A 44 12.08 0.58 6.08
CA SER A 44 13.06 -0.41 5.61
C SER A 44 12.93 -0.71 4.12
N TYR A 45 11.84 -0.28 3.48
CA TYR A 45 11.54 -0.59 2.08
C TYR A 45 11.14 0.66 1.29
N GLN A 46 10.96 0.51 -0.01
CA GLN A 46 10.48 1.57 -0.90
C GLN A 46 9.10 1.20 -1.49
N PRO A 47 7.99 1.47 -0.77
CA PRO A 47 6.66 1.22 -1.29
C PRO A 47 6.37 2.05 -2.53
N SER A 48 5.74 1.42 -3.53
CA SER A 48 5.22 2.08 -4.72
C SER A 48 3.76 1.69 -4.94
N SER A 49 2.99 2.47 -5.70
CA SER A 49 1.59 2.14 -6.01
C SER A 49 1.44 1.76 -7.48
N SER A 50 0.43 0.97 -7.82
CA SER A 50 0.06 0.69 -9.21
C SER A 50 -1.43 0.99 -9.45
N SER A 51 -1.92 0.76 -10.67
CA SER A 51 -3.36 0.85 -10.99
C SER A 51 -4.18 -0.33 -10.47
N PHE A 52 -3.52 -1.40 -10.00
CA PHE A 52 -4.17 -2.67 -9.63
C PHE A 52 -4.13 -2.95 -8.11
N VAL A 53 -3.15 -2.40 -7.41
CA VAL A 53 -2.99 -2.55 -5.95
C VAL A 53 -2.58 -1.24 -5.30
N ASP A 54 -2.96 -1.09 -4.04
CA ASP A 54 -2.59 0.06 -3.21
C ASP A 54 -1.06 0.21 -3.08
N PHE A 55 -0.36 -0.87 -2.75
CA PHE A 55 1.09 -0.88 -2.56
C PHE A 55 1.78 -2.06 -3.22
N SER A 56 3.02 -1.86 -3.63
CA SER A 56 3.94 -2.86 -4.14
C SER A 56 5.33 -2.61 -3.53
N ILE A 57 5.90 -3.67 -2.97
CA ILE A 57 7.23 -3.68 -2.35
C ILE A 57 7.98 -4.86 -2.96
N ASN A 58 9.02 -4.57 -3.74
CA ASN A 58 9.71 -5.57 -4.57
C ASN A 58 8.71 -6.38 -5.43
N GLU A 59 8.70 -7.71 -5.32
CA GLU A 59 7.78 -8.62 -6.00
C GLU A 59 6.43 -8.84 -5.30
N TYR A 60 6.20 -8.18 -4.16
CA TYR A 60 4.99 -8.35 -3.36
C TYR A 60 3.98 -7.24 -3.61
N HIS A 61 2.71 -7.62 -3.65
CA HIS A 61 1.58 -6.73 -3.91
C HIS A 61 0.62 -6.73 -2.72
N PHE A 62 0.23 -5.55 -2.25
CA PHE A 62 -0.59 -5.38 -1.07
C PHE A 62 -1.80 -4.51 -1.38
N GLU A 63 -2.97 -5.02 -1.04
CA GLU A 63 -4.23 -4.29 -1.08
C GLU A 63 -4.74 -4.08 0.34
N ILE A 64 -5.02 -2.85 0.72
CA ILE A 64 -5.28 -2.46 2.11
C ILE A 64 -6.78 -2.24 2.28
N GLY A 65 -7.35 -2.74 3.37
CA GLY A 65 -8.78 -2.57 3.61
C GLY A 65 -9.24 -2.93 5.01
N GLY A 66 -10.53 -2.71 5.26
CA GLY A 66 -11.18 -3.19 6.47
C GLY A 66 -11.47 -4.69 6.43
N LYS A 67 -12.00 -5.23 7.54
CA LYS A 67 -12.35 -6.65 7.72
C LYS A 67 -13.06 -7.33 6.52
N ASN A 68 -13.93 -6.59 5.84
CA ASN A 68 -14.78 -7.10 4.75
C ASN A 68 -14.12 -7.02 3.36
N LYS A 69 -12.86 -6.56 3.24
CA LYS A 69 -12.17 -6.47 1.94
C LYS A 69 -12.07 -7.88 1.31
N SER A 70 -12.46 -7.99 0.04
CA SER A 70 -12.47 -9.25 -0.69
C SER A 70 -11.07 -9.64 -1.16
N GLN A 71 -10.78 -10.95 -1.18
CA GLN A 71 -9.54 -11.49 -1.73
C GLN A 71 -9.68 -11.92 -3.20
N LYS A 72 -10.90 -11.94 -3.76
CA LYS A 72 -11.21 -12.60 -5.03
C LYS A 72 -10.32 -12.17 -6.20
N GLN A 73 -9.95 -10.89 -6.28
CA GLN A 73 -9.14 -10.36 -7.38
C GLN A 73 -7.66 -10.74 -7.27
N LEU A 74 -7.17 -11.08 -6.08
CA LEU A 74 -5.75 -11.37 -5.84
C LEU A 74 -5.42 -12.86 -5.74
N GLN A 75 -6.43 -13.75 -5.67
CA GLN A 75 -6.23 -15.19 -5.51
C GLN A 75 -5.43 -15.85 -6.65
N GLN A 76 -5.40 -15.23 -7.83
CA GLN A 76 -4.68 -15.75 -9.00
C GLN A 76 -3.30 -15.13 -9.20
N GLN A 77 -2.90 -14.19 -8.34
CA GLN A 77 -1.62 -13.52 -8.44
C GLN A 77 -0.65 -14.09 -7.40
N ALA A 78 0.51 -14.54 -7.88
CA ALA A 78 1.61 -14.87 -6.98
C ALA A 78 2.00 -13.62 -6.17
N ASN A 79 2.37 -13.81 -4.91
CA ASN A 79 2.88 -12.75 -4.03
C ASN A 79 1.90 -11.57 -3.78
N ALA A 80 0.60 -11.78 -3.96
CA ALA A 80 -0.42 -10.77 -3.72
C ALA A 80 -1.21 -11.04 -2.42
N PHE A 81 -1.32 -10.01 -1.56
CA PHE A 81 -1.88 -10.09 -0.22
C PHE A 81 -2.95 -9.03 0.03
N VAL A 82 -3.99 -9.41 0.77
CA VAL A 82 -4.94 -8.47 1.34
C VAL A 82 -4.55 -8.17 2.78
N VAL A 83 -4.22 -6.91 3.06
CA VAL A 83 -3.94 -6.44 4.40
C VAL A 83 -5.22 -5.93 5.02
N LYS A 84 -5.69 -6.58 6.09
CA LYS A 84 -6.98 -6.29 6.71
C LYS A 84 -6.85 -5.70 8.10
N ASP A 85 -7.57 -4.61 8.31
CA ASP A 85 -7.83 -4.06 9.63
C ASP A 85 -9.00 -4.79 10.34
N LYS A 86 -9.03 -4.73 11.67
CA LYS A 86 -10.04 -5.32 12.56
C LYS A 86 -10.17 -6.84 12.43
N ILE A 87 -9.04 -7.53 12.22
CA ILE A 87 -8.93 -8.98 12.31
C ILE A 87 -7.77 -9.38 13.22
N GLU A 88 -7.92 -10.49 13.93
CA GLU A 88 -6.89 -11.02 14.84
C GLU A 88 -5.99 -12.04 14.13
N GLN A 89 -6.54 -12.79 13.19
CA GLN A 89 -5.84 -13.88 12.51
C GLN A 89 -5.98 -13.74 10.99
N GLY A 90 -4.86 -13.93 10.30
CA GLY A 90 -4.80 -14.05 8.85
C GLY A 90 -5.03 -15.50 8.39
N TYR A 91 -5.50 -15.68 7.16
CA TYR A 91 -5.60 -16.99 6.52
C TYR A 91 -5.21 -16.85 5.04
N LEU A 92 -4.38 -17.78 4.54
CA LEU A 92 -3.78 -17.72 3.20
C LEU A 92 -3.10 -16.35 2.96
N ASN A 93 -3.47 -15.64 1.89
CA ASN A 93 -2.87 -14.36 1.52
C ASN A 93 -3.53 -13.17 2.25
N VAL A 94 -4.00 -13.38 3.48
CA VAL A 94 -4.55 -12.31 4.31
C VAL A 94 -3.62 -12.06 5.48
N ILE A 95 -3.20 -10.80 5.65
CA ILE A 95 -2.32 -10.37 6.74
C ILE A 95 -3.07 -9.34 7.60
N PRO A 96 -3.14 -9.50 8.93
CA PRO A 96 -3.68 -8.46 9.78
C PRO A 96 -2.81 -7.18 9.72
N LEU A 97 -3.44 -6.02 9.57
CA LEU A 97 -2.75 -4.74 9.43
C LEU A 97 -1.79 -4.45 10.60
N TRP A 98 -2.17 -4.85 11.81
CA TRP A 98 -1.37 -4.62 13.01
C TRP A 98 -0.03 -5.38 13.03
N HIS A 99 0.16 -6.42 12.20
CA HIS A 99 1.46 -7.11 12.09
C HIS A 99 2.57 -6.16 11.60
N PHE A 100 2.21 -5.16 10.79
CA PHE A 100 3.16 -4.16 10.30
C PHE A 100 3.58 -3.19 11.42
N GLY A 101 2.94 -3.22 12.59
CA GLY A 101 3.33 -2.45 13.78
C GLY A 101 4.63 -2.89 14.43
N PHE A 102 5.22 -4.02 14.02
CA PHE A 102 6.48 -4.54 14.56
C PHE A 102 7.71 -4.29 13.66
N LEU A 103 7.54 -3.61 12.53
CA LEU A 103 8.60 -3.41 11.53
C LEU A 103 9.55 -2.24 11.83
N TYR A 104 9.96 -2.09 13.09
CA TYR A 104 10.86 -1.01 13.55
C TYR A 104 12.25 -1.08 12.92
#